data_AF-A0A3M1T0W1-F1
#
_entry.id   AF-A0A3M1T0W1-F1
#
_cell.length_a   1.000
_cell.length_b   1.000
_cell.length_c   1.000
_cell.angle_alpha   90.00
_cell.angle_beta   90.00
_cell.angle_gamma   90.00
#
_symmetry.space_group_name_H-M   'P 1'
#
loop_
_entity.id
_entity.type
_entity.pdbx_description
1 polymer ?
#
loop_
_entity_poly.entity_id
_entity_poly.type
_entity_poly.pdbx_seq_one_letter_code
_entity_poly.pdbx_strand_id
1 'polypeptide(L)' 'MINNFVIDETLIQEALALEDHPSIEAMLEKALREYIQRRKCLKILELFGTVDYDEIYDYKAQRNVL' A
#
# COMPACT_ATOMS: atom_id res chain seq x y z
N MET A 1 8.70 4.49 20.07
CA MET A 1 7.53 4.31 20.94
C MET A 1 6.61 5.50 20.74
N ILE A 2 5.31 5.26 20.52
CA ILE A 2 4.29 6.31 20.46
C ILE A 2 3.68 6.38 21.86
N ASN A 3 3.75 7.55 22.52
CA ASN A 3 3.48 7.63 23.96
C ASN A 3 2.05 8.01 24.34
N ASN A 4 1.23 8.52 23.42
CA ASN A 4 -0.17 8.81 23.69
C ASN A 4 -0.95 9.01 22.39
N PHE A 5 -1.92 8.14 22.09
CA PHE A 5 -2.86 8.32 21.00
C PHE A 5 -4.24 7.90 21.49
N VAL A 6 -5.23 8.79 21.37
CA VAL A 6 -6.63 8.43 21.64
C VAL A 6 -7.21 7.97 20.31
N ILE A 7 -7.50 6.68 20.23
CA ILE A 7 -8.16 6.04 19.08
C ILE A 7 -9.54 5.60 19.56
N ASP A 8 -10.54 5.74 18.70
CA ASP A 8 -11.89 5.25 18.98
C ASP A 8 -11.85 3.73 19.22
N GLU A 9 -12.39 3.30 20.36
CA GLU A 9 -12.46 1.88 20.72
C GLU A 9 -13.31 1.09 19.73
N THR A 10 -14.37 1.68 19.17
CA THR A 10 -15.22 0.98 18.19
C THR A 10 -14.44 0.67 16.93
N LEU A 11 -13.60 1.62 16.48
CA LEU A 11 -12.75 1.45 15.31
C LEU A 11 -11.68 0.36 15.53
N ILE A 12 -11.13 0.27 16.74
CA ILE A 12 -10.20 -0.82 17.11
C ILE A 12 -10.93 -2.16 17.06
N GLN A 13 -12.12 -2.27 17.64
CA GLN A 13 -12.87 -3.53 17.64
C GLN A 13 -13.25 -3.96 16.22
N GLU A 14 -13.69 -3.02 15.37
CA GLU A 14 -13.96 -3.30 13.96
C GLU A 14 -12.69 -3.79 13.24
N ALA A 15 -11.56 -3.11 13.41
CA ALA A 15 -10.31 -3.51 12.78
C ALA A 15 -9.81 -4.89 13.26
N LEU A 16 -9.92 -5.17 14.56
CA LEU A 16 -9.56 -6.48 15.13
C LEU A 16 -10.50 -7.60 14.65
N ALA A 17 -11.78 -7.30 14.40
CA ALA A 17 -12.74 -8.27 13.89
C ALA A 17 -12.51 -8.66 12.41
N LEU A 18 -11.75 -7.86 11.65
CA LEU A 18 -11.41 -8.17 10.26
C LEU A 18 -10.30 -9.21 10.11
N GLU A 19 -9.59 -9.55 11.19
CA GLU A 19 -8.43 -10.44 11.16
C GLU A 19 -8.54 -11.50 12.26
N ASP A 20 -8.10 -12.72 11.96
CA ASP A 20 -8.05 -13.81 12.95
C ASP A 20 -6.89 -13.56 13.94
N HIS A 21 -7.23 -12.87 15.04
CA HIS A 21 -6.42 -12.67 16.24
C HIS A 21 -5.10 -11.90 16.09
N PRO A 22 -5.09 -10.66 15.58
CA PRO A 22 -3.93 -9.78 15.71
C PRO A 22 -3.84 -9.16 17.12
N SER A 23 -2.64 -8.96 17.64
CA SER A 23 -2.44 -8.05 18.76
C SER A 23 -2.75 -6.60 18.33
N ILE A 24 -3.16 -5.74 19.25
CA ILE A 24 -3.43 -4.32 18.94
C ILE A 24 -2.20 -3.67 18.29
N GLU A 25 -1.00 -3.98 18.77
CA GLU A 25 0.26 -3.47 18.21
C GLU A 25 0.47 -3.94 16.77
N ALA A 26 0.28 -5.23 16.49
CA ALA A 26 0.44 -5.78 15.15
C ALA A 26 -0.60 -5.22 14.17
N MET A 27 -1.85 -5.07 14.62
CA MET A 27 -2.92 -4.44 13.84
C MET A 27 -2.57 -2.99 13.50
N LEU A 28 -2.12 -2.20 14.49
CA LEU A 28 -1.72 -0.80 14.28
C LEU A 28 -0.53 -0.67 13.33
N GLU A 29 0.50 -1.53 13.49
CA GLU A 29 1.65 -1.53 12.60
C GLU A 29 1.23 -1.86 11.16
N LYS A 30 0.38 -2.87 10.98
CA LYS A 30 -0.14 -3.26 9.66
C LYS A 30 -0.97 -2.14 9.03
N ALA A 31 -1.90 -1.55 9.77
CA ALA A 31 -2.73 -0.44 9.30
C ALA A 31 -1.87 0.76 8.84
N LEU A 32 -0.82 1.10 9.58
CA LEU A 32 0.12 2.16 9.18
C LEU A 32 0.91 1.79 7.91
N ARG A 33 1.37 0.54 7.79
CA ARG A 33 2.05 0.05 6.58
C ARG A 33 1.15 0.16 5.36
N GLU A 34 -0.11 -0.28 5.47
CA GLU A 34 -1.09 -0.20 4.40
C GLU A 34 -1.43 1.25 4.03
N TYR A 35 -1.62 2.12 5.03
CA TYR A 35 -1.85 3.54 4.82
C TYR A 35 -0.70 4.21 4.05
N ILE A 36 0.54 3.96 4.47
CA ILE A 36 1.74 4.47 3.79
C ILE A 36 1.81 3.91 2.37
N GLN A 37 1.60 2.60 2.20
CA GLN A 37 1.66 1.95 0.90
C GLN A 37 0.61 2.52 -0.05
N ARG A 38 -0.64 2.71 0.41
CA ARG A 38 -1.72 3.30 -0.39
C ARG A 38 -1.35 4.71 -0.85
N ARG A 39 -0.75 5.54 0.02
CA ARG A 39 -0.26 6.87 -0.38
C ARG A 39 0.93 6.84 -1.33
N LYS A 40 1.85 5.89 -1.16
CA LYS A 40 2.95 5.69 -2.10
C LYS A 40 2.46 5.25 -3.48
N CYS A 41 1.48 4.35 -3.55
CA CYS A 41 0.88 3.94 -4.81
C CYS A 41 0.23 5.11 -5.55
N LEU A 42 -0.39 6.06 -4.84
CA LEU A 42 -0.95 7.27 -5.47
C LEU A 42 0.12 8.12 -6.17
N LYS A 43 1.38 8.08 -5.71
CA LYS A 43 2.48 8.78 -6.39
C LYS A 43 2.82 8.22 -7.77
N ILE A 44 2.37 7.01 -8.10
CA ILE A 44 2.51 6.49 -9.47
C ILE A 44 1.82 7.43 -10.47
N LEU A 45 0.74 8.10 -10.07
CA LEU A 45 0.07 9.11 -10.90
C LEU A 45 0.99 10.28 -11.26
N GLU A 46 1.95 10.62 -10.39
CA GLU A 46 2.93 11.67 -10.65
C GLU A 46 3.94 11.28 -11.74
N LEU A 47 4.10 9.98 -12.03
CA LEU A 47 5.02 9.48 -13.06
C LEU A 47 4.41 9.46 -14.47
N PHE A 48 3.09 9.66 -14.59
CA PHE A 48 2.46 9.71 -15.91
C PHE A 48 2.95 10.92 -16.70
N GLY A 49 3.41 10.70 -17.93
CA GLY A 49 3.96 11.74 -18.79
C GLY A 49 5.38 12.19 -18.42
N THR A 50 5.99 11.64 -17.36
CA THR A 50 7.40 11.91 -17.01
C THR A 50 8.34 10.80 -17.48
N VAL A 51 7.81 9.62 -17.78
CA VAL A 51 8.59 8.49 -18.28
C VAL A 51 8.80 8.66 -19.77
N ASP A 52 10.05 8.80 -20.18
CA ASP A 52 10.46 8.79 -21.58
C ASP A 52 10.58 7.35 -22.05
N TYR A 53 9.88 7.01 -23.13
CA TYR A 53 9.88 5.68 -23.71
C TYR A 53 10.69 5.70 -25.00
N ASP A 54 11.59 4.73 -25.14
CA ASP A 54 12.32 4.56 -26.39
C ASP A 54 11.34 4.21 -27.53
N GLU A 55 11.31 5.05 -28.56
CA GLU A 55 10.39 4.93 -29.70
C GLU A 55 10.54 3.60 -30.45
N ILE A 56 11.74 3.01 -30.42
CA ILE A 56 12.02 1.75 -31.13
C ILE A 56 11.83 0.52 -30.23
N TYR A 57 11.40 0.68 -28.98
CA TYR A 57 11.21 -0.42 -28.06
C TYR A 57 9.93 -1.22 -28.34
N ASP A 58 10.07 -2.42 -28.90
CA ASP A 58 8.96 -3.36 -29.07
C ASP A 58 8.73 -4.20 -27.81
N TYR A 59 7.88 -3.69 -26.91
CA TYR A 59 7.45 -4.43 -25.71
C TYR A 59 6.71 -5.74 -26.00
N LYS A 60 6.26 -5.98 -27.24
CA LYS A 60 5.51 -7.18 -27.63
C LYS A 60 6.42 -8.32 -28.08
N ALA A 61 7.69 -8.05 -28.36
CA ALA A 61 8.67 -9.04 -28.78
C ALA A 61 8.75 -10.25 -27.80
N GLN A 62 8.60 -9.99 -26.50
CA GLN A 62 8.59 -11.02 -25.45
C GLN A 62 7.42 -12.01 -25.55
N ARG A 63 6.37 -11.72 -26.33
CA ARG A 63 5.20 -12.60 -26.48
C ARG A 63 5.38 -13.68 -27.53
N ASN A 64 6.40 -13.55 -28.38
CA ASN A 64 6.70 -14.49 -29.46
C ASN A 64 7.85 -15.45 -29.08
N VAL A 65 8.36 -15.36 -27.85
CA VAL A 65 9.36 -16.28 -27.34
C VAL A 65 8.64 -17.48 -26.72
N LEU A 66 8.48 -18.53 -27.53
CA LEU A 66 8.06 -19.88 -27.13
C LEU A 66 9.07 -20.89 -27.65
#